data_AF-X1V4E9-F1
#
_entry.id   AF-X1V4E9-F1
#
_cell.length_a   1.000
_cell.length_b   1.000
_cell.length_c   1.000
_cell.angle_alpha   90.00
_cell.angle_beta   90.00
_cell.angle_gamma   90.00
#
_symmetry.space_group_name_H-M   'P 1'
#
loop_
_entity.id
_entity.type
_entity.pdbx_description
1 polymer ?
#
loop_
_entity_poly.entity_id
_entity_poly.type
_entity_poly.pdbx_seq_one_letter_code
_entity_poly.pdbx_strand_id
1 'polypeptide(L)'
;LGPIDWLTLPHNKLRSVTAGRVFRDDIGLEKIRSRLSWYPQDVWLYILASVWTRIGQEEHLMGRAGSVSDENGSAIIGSRLVRDIMRLAFLMEREYPPYAKWFGTAFSQLKSAAELGPILTNVLHATSWKERETGLCDAYEILVGIHNSLGITTPISAEVSQFWGRPFKIIRGEKIAKTIIEYIKASEVVSLAKRSLIGNIDLISDNTNLLEDESLRLALKALYT
;
A
#
# COMPACT_ATOMS: atom_id res chain seq x y z
N LEU A 1 2.90 -16.31 -15.28
CA LEU A 1 3.52 -15.16 -14.63
C LEU A 1 4.09 -15.68 -13.32
N GLY A 2 5.41 -15.64 -13.19
CA GLY A 2 6.08 -15.88 -11.90
C GLY A 2 5.89 -14.68 -10.96
N PRO A 3 6.31 -14.78 -9.68
CA PRO A 3 6.22 -13.70 -8.71
C PRO A 3 6.79 -12.36 -9.20
N ILE A 4 8.01 -12.36 -9.75
CA ILE A 4 8.66 -11.15 -10.26
C ILE A 4 7.91 -10.54 -11.46
N ASP A 5 7.24 -11.36 -12.28
CA ASP A 5 6.40 -10.82 -13.36
C ASP A 5 5.27 -9.97 -12.81
N TRP A 6 4.66 -10.37 -11.69
CA TRP A 6 3.57 -9.62 -11.06
C TRP A 6 4.04 -8.30 -10.44
N LEU A 7 5.22 -8.28 -9.83
CA LEU A 7 5.80 -7.08 -9.20
C LEU A 7 6.21 -6.00 -10.23
N THR A 8 6.30 -6.38 -11.50
CA THR A 8 6.62 -5.46 -12.61
C THR A 8 5.40 -5.04 -13.44
N LEU A 9 4.18 -5.46 -13.05
CA LEU A 9 2.95 -5.05 -13.70
C LEU A 9 2.32 -3.84 -12.98
N PRO A 10 2.14 -2.70 -13.67
CA PRO A 10 1.45 -1.55 -13.11
C PRO A 10 0.00 -1.84 -12.75
N HIS A 11 -0.46 -1.33 -11.60
CA HIS A 11 -1.84 -1.47 -11.12
C HIS A 11 -2.88 -0.95 -12.12
N ASN A 12 -2.62 0.21 -12.75
CA ASN A 12 -3.55 0.79 -13.71
C ASN A 12 -3.72 -0.11 -14.96
N LYS A 13 -2.66 -0.80 -15.39
CA LYS A 13 -2.71 -1.78 -16.50
C LYS A 13 -3.49 -3.03 -16.08
N LEU A 14 -3.20 -3.56 -14.89
CA LEU A 14 -3.95 -4.69 -14.32
C LEU A 14 -5.45 -4.36 -14.23
N ARG A 15 -5.81 -3.20 -13.66
CA ARG A 15 -7.19 -2.70 -13.59
C ARG A 15 -7.83 -2.56 -14.98
N SER A 16 -7.09 -2.03 -15.95
CA SER A 16 -7.61 -1.82 -17.31
C SER A 16 -7.98 -3.14 -18.00
N VAL A 17 -7.27 -4.22 -17.72
CA VAL A 17 -7.59 -5.55 -18.25
C VAL A 17 -8.75 -6.19 -17.48
N THR A 18 -8.79 -6.05 -16.16
CA THR A 18 -9.71 -6.81 -15.30
C THR A 18 -11.03 -6.12 -15.01
N ALA A 19 -11.15 -4.80 -15.25
CA ALA A 19 -12.37 -4.03 -15.02
C ALA A 19 -13.23 -3.87 -16.29
N GLY A 20 -14.47 -3.42 -16.11
CA GLY A 20 -15.40 -3.14 -17.21
C GLY A 20 -16.09 -4.38 -17.78
N ARG A 21 -17.17 -4.16 -18.54
CA ARG A 21 -17.99 -5.22 -19.14
C ARG A 21 -17.38 -5.71 -20.46
N VAL A 22 -17.32 -7.03 -20.65
CA VAL A 22 -17.01 -7.64 -21.96
C VAL A 22 -18.30 -7.84 -22.73
N PHE A 23 -18.36 -7.28 -23.94
CA PHE A 23 -19.53 -7.41 -24.83
C PHE A 23 -19.37 -8.56 -25.83
N ARG A 24 -18.13 -8.93 -26.16
CA ARG A 24 -17.78 -10.00 -27.10
C ARG A 24 -16.36 -10.50 -26.77
N ASP A 25 -16.17 -11.83 -26.79
CA ASP A 25 -14.88 -12.46 -26.50
C ASP A 25 -14.54 -13.59 -27.49
N ASP A 26 -13.98 -13.24 -28.64
CA ASP A 26 -13.55 -14.23 -29.64
C ASP A 26 -12.10 -14.72 -29.42
N ILE A 27 -11.33 -14.06 -28.54
CA ILE A 27 -9.88 -14.28 -28.37
C ILE A 27 -9.51 -14.84 -26.99
N GLY A 28 -10.49 -15.10 -26.12
CA GLY A 28 -10.29 -15.64 -24.79
C GLY A 28 -9.81 -14.61 -23.76
N LEU A 29 -10.25 -13.36 -23.88
CA LEU A 29 -10.01 -12.28 -22.91
C LEU A 29 -10.44 -12.69 -21.49
N GLU A 30 -11.57 -13.38 -21.31
CA GLU A 30 -12.03 -13.80 -19.98
C GLU A 30 -11.05 -14.76 -19.29
N LYS A 31 -10.37 -15.61 -20.06
CA LYS A 31 -9.31 -16.48 -19.53
C LYS A 31 -8.12 -15.66 -19.03
N ILE A 32 -7.80 -14.55 -19.70
CA ILE A 32 -6.73 -13.63 -19.27
C ILE A 32 -7.18 -12.85 -18.03
N ARG A 33 -8.41 -12.33 -18.01
CA ARG A 33 -9.00 -11.61 -16.86
C ARG A 33 -9.04 -12.46 -15.61
N SER A 34 -9.46 -13.72 -15.72
CA SER A 34 -9.46 -14.66 -14.60
C SER A 34 -8.05 -14.84 -13.99
N ARG A 35 -7.03 -14.99 -14.84
CA ARG A 35 -5.63 -15.13 -14.40
C ARG A 35 -5.05 -13.86 -13.77
N LEU A 36 -5.52 -12.69 -14.22
CA LEU A 36 -5.07 -11.39 -13.75
C LEU A 36 -5.99 -10.79 -12.66
N SER A 37 -7.04 -11.51 -12.26
CA SER A 37 -8.10 -11.01 -11.39
C SER A 37 -7.57 -10.50 -10.04
N TRP A 38 -6.57 -11.18 -9.50
CA TRP A 38 -5.83 -10.72 -8.33
C TRP A 38 -4.43 -11.32 -8.27
N TYR A 39 -3.59 -10.76 -7.39
CA TYR A 39 -2.26 -11.28 -7.08
C TYR A 39 -2.30 -12.71 -6.52
N PRO A 40 -1.30 -13.55 -6.86
CA PRO A 40 -1.00 -14.75 -6.09
C PRO A 40 -0.75 -14.41 -4.61
N GLN A 41 -1.17 -15.31 -3.71
CA GLN A 41 -1.18 -15.06 -2.26
C GLN A 41 0.15 -14.47 -1.74
N ASP A 42 1.28 -15.09 -2.04
CA ASP A 42 2.57 -14.66 -1.50
C ASP A 42 3.07 -13.35 -2.11
N VAL A 43 2.73 -13.07 -3.37
CA VAL A 43 3.01 -11.77 -4.00
C VAL A 43 2.19 -10.68 -3.32
N TRP A 44 0.92 -10.95 -3.02
CA TRP A 44 0.05 -10.03 -2.29
C TRP A 44 0.58 -9.74 -0.89
N LEU A 45 0.98 -10.78 -0.14
CA LEU A 45 1.60 -10.62 1.19
C LEU A 45 2.90 -9.82 1.13
N TYR A 46 3.74 -10.06 0.12
CA TYR A 46 4.95 -9.27 -0.09
C TYR A 46 4.63 -7.78 -0.30
N ILE A 47 3.67 -7.45 -1.17
CA ILE A 47 3.27 -6.05 -1.42
C ILE A 47 2.66 -5.42 -0.15
N LEU A 48 1.80 -6.13 0.58
CA LEU A 48 1.25 -5.65 1.86
C LEU A 48 2.37 -5.34 2.87
N ALA A 49 3.32 -6.25 3.05
CA ALA A 49 4.47 -6.04 3.93
C ALA A 49 5.32 -4.85 3.49
N SER A 50 5.50 -4.65 2.18
CA SER A 50 6.20 -3.48 1.63
C SER A 50 5.51 -2.16 1.96
N VAL A 51 4.17 -2.07 1.84
CA VAL A 51 3.47 -0.82 2.19
C VAL A 51 3.52 -0.56 3.71
N TRP A 52 3.32 -1.59 4.53
CA TRP A 52 3.50 -1.47 5.99
C TRP A 52 4.91 -1.04 6.37
N THR A 53 5.93 -1.52 5.66
CA THR A 53 7.32 -1.09 5.85
C THR A 53 7.50 0.39 5.54
N ARG A 54 6.90 0.89 4.44
CA ARG A 54 6.93 2.32 4.10
C ARG A 54 6.27 3.19 5.19
N ILE A 55 5.14 2.74 5.74
CA ILE A 55 4.52 3.41 6.90
C ILE A 55 5.48 3.44 8.08
N GLY A 56 6.05 2.29 8.47
CA GLY A 56 7.00 2.20 9.59
C GLY A 56 8.24 3.10 9.42
N GLN A 57 8.72 3.26 8.18
CA GLN A 57 9.84 4.13 7.85
C GLN A 57 9.53 5.62 7.98
N GLU A 58 8.26 6.03 7.92
CA GLU A 58 7.85 7.44 7.85
C GLU A 58 6.99 7.93 9.02
N GLU A 59 6.26 7.04 9.70
CA GLU A 59 5.26 7.39 10.72
C GLU A 59 5.85 8.24 11.86
N HIS A 60 7.09 7.96 12.24
CA HIS A 60 7.82 8.71 13.25
C HIS A 60 8.40 10.04 12.74
N LEU A 61 8.48 10.28 11.42
CA LEU A 61 9.11 11.46 10.83
C LEU A 61 8.14 12.64 10.72
N MET A 62 6.85 12.37 10.50
CA MET A 62 5.81 13.40 10.34
C MET A 62 5.75 14.33 11.55
N GLY A 63 5.58 13.78 12.75
CA GLY A 63 5.55 14.56 13.99
C GLY A 63 6.90 15.21 14.33
N ARG A 64 8.02 14.57 13.96
CA ARG A 64 9.37 15.11 14.18
C ARG A 64 9.62 16.38 13.38
N ALA A 65 9.21 16.42 12.11
CA ALA A 65 9.29 17.64 11.30
C ALA A 65 8.46 18.77 11.94
N GLY A 66 7.21 18.48 12.29
CA GLY A 66 6.35 19.47 12.94
C GLY A 66 6.87 19.95 14.29
N SER A 67 7.55 19.10 15.07
CA SER A 67 8.10 19.47 16.38
C SER A 67 9.19 20.54 16.33
N VAL A 68 9.84 20.72 15.17
CA VAL A 68 10.81 21.80 14.93
C VAL A 68 10.20 22.94 14.10
N SER A 69 8.87 23.06 14.10
CA SER A 69 8.09 24.06 13.34
C SER A 69 8.18 23.94 11.81
N ASP A 70 8.63 22.80 11.29
CA ASP A 70 8.56 22.48 9.85
C ASP A 70 7.22 21.82 9.52
N GLU A 71 6.16 22.64 9.46
CA GLU A 71 4.83 22.17 9.10
C GLU A 71 4.71 21.71 7.65
N ASN A 72 5.50 22.28 6.73
CA ASN A 72 5.51 21.86 5.33
C ASN A 72 6.09 20.45 5.18
N GLY A 73 7.25 20.17 5.79
CA GLY A 73 7.83 18.84 5.81
C GLY A 73 6.90 17.83 6.49
N SER A 74 6.26 18.25 7.58
CA SER A 74 5.25 17.44 8.27
C SER A 74 4.04 17.13 7.38
N ALA A 75 3.52 18.11 6.63
CA ALA A 75 2.39 17.91 5.71
C ALA A 75 2.75 17.02 4.51
N ILE A 76 3.95 17.15 3.94
CA ILE A 76 4.44 16.30 2.85
C ILE A 76 4.51 14.84 3.32
N ILE A 77 5.12 14.58 4.48
CA ILE A 77 5.23 13.22 5.03
C ILE A 77 3.84 12.67 5.38
N GLY A 78 2.98 13.49 6.02
CA GLY A 78 1.60 13.12 6.31
C GLY A 78 0.82 12.72 5.06
N SER A 79 0.99 13.45 3.95
CA SER A 79 0.36 13.12 2.67
C SER A 79 0.86 11.81 2.07
N ARG A 80 2.15 11.47 2.24
CA ARG A 80 2.69 10.16 1.80
C ARG A 80 2.13 9.02 2.65
N LEU A 81 2.01 9.20 3.95
CA LEU A 81 1.37 8.24 4.86
C LEU A 81 -0.09 8.02 4.48
N VAL A 82 -0.86 9.09 4.23
CA VAL A 82 -2.25 8.98 3.72
C VAL A 82 -2.29 8.18 2.42
N ARG A 83 -1.40 8.45 1.46
CA ARG A 83 -1.32 7.68 0.20
C ARG A 83 -1.04 6.19 0.45
N ASP A 84 -0.16 5.86 1.38
CA ASP A 84 0.18 4.47 1.70
C ASP A 84 -0.94 3.77 2.50
N ILE A 85 -1.69 4.49 3.35
CA ILE A 85 -2.92 3.98 3.98
C ILE A 85 -3.97 3.65 2.91
N MET A 86 -4.23 4.56 1.96
CA MET A 86 -5.17 4.30 0.87
C MET A 86 -4.74 3.11 0.01
N ARG A 87 -3.43 2.94 -0.23
CA ARG A 87 -2.88 1.76 -0.94
C ARG A 87 -3.11 0.47 -0.16
N LEU A 88 -2.95 0.47 1.17
CA LEU A 88 -3.29 -0.68 1.99
C LEU A 88 -4.78 -1.02 1.91
N ALA A 89 -5.67 -0.02 1.95
CA ALA A 89 -7.10 -0.24 1.79
C ALA A 89 -7.43 -0.93 0.45
N PHE A 90 -6.87 -0.46 -0.67
CA PHE A 90 -6.99 -1.13 -1.98
C PHE A 90 -6.48 -2.57 -1.95
N LEU A 91 -5.30 -2.81 -1.37
CA LEU A 91 -4.72 -4.15 -1.27
C LEU A 91 -5.56 -5.09 -0.41
N MET A 92 -6.11 -4.60 0.70
CA MET A 92 -6.91 -5.37 1.65
C MET A 92 -8.30 -5.69 1.08
N GLU A 93 -8.89 -4.79 0.31
CA GLU A 93 -10.16 -5.01 -0.40
C GLU A 93 -10.00 -5.72 -1.76
N ARG A 94 -8.76 -6.07 -2.11
CA ARG A 94 -8.41 -6.78 -3.35
C ARG A 94 -8.84 -6.03 -4.63
N GLU A 95 -8.62 -4.73 -4.65
CA GLU A 95 -8.87 -3.87 -5.80
C GLU A 95 -7.59 -3.22 -6.33
N TYR A 96 -7.39 -3.26 -7.65
CA TYR A 96 -6.29 -2.53 -8.28
C TYR A 96 -6.59 -1.03 -8.31
N PRO A 97 -5.71 -0.16 -7.80
CA PRO A 97 -5.86 1.29 -7.95
C PRO A 97 -5.93 1.73 -9.42
N PRO A 98 -6.72 2.76 -9.76
CA PRO A 98 -6.70 3.34 -11.10
C PRO A 98 -5.49 4.29 -11.26
N TYR A 99 -5.42 4.97 -12.40
CA TYR A 99 -4.48 6.07 -12.59
C TYR A 99 -4.68 7.21 -11.56
N ALA A 100 -3.62 8.01 -11.34
CA ALA A 100 -3.52 8.97 -10.24
C ALA A 100 -4.71 9.94 -10.13
N LYS A 101 -5.22 10.50 -11.24
CA LYS A 101 -6.34 11.47 -11.18
C LYS A 101 -7.65 10.87 -10.63
N TRP A 102 -7.83 9.55 -10.66
CA TRP A 102 -9.00 8.87 -10.08
C TRP A 102 -8.71 8.19 -8.74
N PHE A 103 -7.50 8.32 -8.20
CA PHE A 103 -7.10 7.58 -7.00
C PHE A 103 -8.04 7.85 -5.81
N GLY A 104 -8.35 9.12 -5.53
CA GLY A 104 -9.29 9.51 -4.49
C GLY A 104 -10.74 9.07 -4.77
N THR A 105 -11.22 9.24 -6.01
CA THR A 105 -12.57 8.82 -6.40
C THR A 105 -12.75 7.31 -6.28
N ALA A 106 -11.78 6.51 -6.73
CA ALA A 106 -11.85 5.06 -6.57
C ALA A 106 -11.71 4.64 -5.11
N PHE A 107 -10.87 5.31 -4.33
CA PHE A 107 -10.78 5.04 -2.89
C PHE A 107 -12.14 5.28 -2.22
N SER A 108 -12.86 6.35 -2.55
CA SER A 108 -14.20 6.61 -1.98
C SER A 108 -15.26 5.55 -2.29
N GLN A 109 -14.99 4.61 -3.21
CA GLN A 109 -15.89 3.51 -3.54
C GLN A 109 -15.59 2.24 -2.73
N LEU A 110 -14.45 2.19 -2.02
CA LEU A 110 -14.08 1.10 -1.13
C LEU A 110 -14.99 1.08 0.10
N LYS A 111 -15.19 -0.11 0.69
CA LYS A 111 -15.99 -0.25 1.92
C LYS A 111 -15.34 0.47 3.09
N SER A 112 -14.02 0.35 3.23
CA SER A 112 -13.24 0.99 4.28
C SER A 112 -13.24 2.51 4.20
N ALA A 113 -13.55 3.10 3.04
CA ALA A 113 -13.57 4.55 2.87
C ALA A 113 -14.72 5.22 3.64
N ALA A 114 -15.77 4.49 4.02
CA ALA A 114 -16.81 5.02 4.89
C ALA A 114 -16.25 5.47 6.26
N GLU A 115 -15.26 4.74 6.78
CA GLU A 115 -14.60 5.05 8.06
C GLU A 115 -13.31 5.83 7.85
N LEU A 116 -12.45 5.39 6.92
CA LEU A 116 -11.15 6.02 6.66
C LEU A 116 -11.27 7.38 5.96
N GLY A 117 -12.25 7.57 5.08
CA GLY A 117 -12.35 8.75 4.21
C GLY A 117 -12.35 10.08 4.99
N PRO A 118 -13.31 10.29 5.91
CA PRO A 118 -13.35 11.51 6.71
C PRO A 118 -12.06 11.77 7.51
N ILE A 119 -11.46 10.72 8.07
CA ILE A 119 -10.21 10.80 8.85
C ILE A 119 -9.06 11.26 7.94
N LEU A 120 -8.89 10.63 6.78
CA LEU A 120 -7.81 10.96 5.86
C LEU A 120 -7.99 12.35 5.24
N THR A 121 -9.22 12.80 5.00
CA THR A 121 -9.51 14.20 4.63
C THR A 121 -9.03 15.16 5.71
N ASN A 122 -9.32 14.88 6.99
CA ASN A 122 -8.85 15.73 8.09
C ASN A 122 -7.32 15.75 8.20
N VAL A 123 -6.65 14.60 8.00
CA VAL A 123 -5.18 14.51 7.99
C VAL A 123 -4.58 15.36 6.85
N LEU A 124 -5.15 15.30 5.65
CA LEU A 124 -4.66 16.07 4.49
C LEU A 124 -4.83 17.59 4.66
N HIS A 125 -5.87 18.02 5.36
CA HIS A 125 -6.19 19.44 5.54
C HIS A 125 -5.78 20.01 6.90
N ALA A 126 -5.19 19.19 7.78
CA ALA A 126 -4.77 19.62 9.11
C ALA A 126 -3.61 20.62 9.05
N THR A 127 -3.77 21.70 9.81
CA THR A 127 -2.83 22.83 9.83
C THR A 127 -1.69 22.65 10.83
N SER A 128 -1.84 21.69 11.75
CA SER A 128 -0.79 21.34 12.72
C SER A 128 -0.42 19.86 12.65
N TRP A 129 0.84 19.55 12.96
CA TRP A 129 1.29 18.16 13.03
C TRP A 129 0.57 17.32 14.08
N LYS A 130 0.03 17.93 15.15
CA LYS A 130 -0.71 17.23 16.20
C LYS A 130 -2.08 16.75 15.73
N GLU A 131 -2.78 17.58 14.96
CA GLU A 131 -4.04 17.19 14.31
C GLU A 131 -3.78 16.05 13.31
N ARG A 132 -2.71 16.18 12.51
CA ARG A 132 -2.27 15.11 11.59
C ARG A 132 -1.93 13.82 12.32
N GLU A 133 -1.19 13.88 13.42
CA GLU A 133 -0.83 12.70 14.23
C GLU A 133 -2.07 11.98 14.74
N THR A 134 -3.03 12.74 15.28
CA THR A 134 -4.28 12.19 15.80
C THR A 134 -5.02 11.41 14.71
N GLY A 135 -5.28 12.03 13.56
CA GLY A 135 -5.98 11.35 12.47
C GLY A 135 -5.21 10.18 11.87
N LEU A 136 -3.87 10.22 11.81
CA LEU A 136 -3.07 9.09 11.37
C LEU A 136 -3.17 7.90 12.34
N CYS A 137 -3.16 8.16 13.66
CA CYS A 137 -3.34 7.10 14.65
C CYS A 137 -4.68 6.38 14.49
N ASP A 138 -5.77 7.16 14.36
CA ASP A 138 -7.11 6.61 14.17
C ASP A 138 -7.18 5.76 12.87
N ALA A 139 -6.57 6.25 11.78
CA ALA A 139 -6.53 5.52 10.52
C ALA A 139 -5.71 4.22 10.61
N TYR A 140 -4.62 4.20 11.39
CA TYR A 140 -3.82 3.01 11.60
C TYR A 140 -4.57 1.92 12.36
N GLU A 141 -5.32 2.31 13.40
CA GLU A 141 -6.15 1.38 14.18
C GLU A 141 -7.20 0.69 13.30
N ILE A 142 -7.87 1.46 12.44
CA ILE A 142 -8.84 0.94 11.47
C ILE A 142 -8.16 -0.03 10.49
N LEU A 143 -7.00 0.32 9.94
CA LEU A 143 -6.27 -0.57 9.02
C LEU A 143 -5.85 -1.89 9.67
N VAL A 144 -5.44 -1.87 10.94
CA VAL A 144 -5.13 -3.12 11.66
C VAL A 144 -6.39 -3.94 11.89
N GLY A 145 -7.53 -3.31 12.17
CA GLY A 145 -8.83 -3.98 12.22
C GLY A 145 -9.18 -4.69 10.90
N ILE A 146 -9.03 -3.98 9.77
CA ILE A 146 -9.24 -4.55 8.43
C ILE A 146 -8.26 -5.70 8.17
N HIS A 147 -6.97 -5.51 8.45
CA HIS A 147 -5.94 -6.55 8.32
C HIS A 147 -6.32 -7.82 9.09
N ASN A 148 -6.71 -7.68 10.36
CA ASN A 148 -7.10 -8.81 11.20
C ASN A 148 -8.33 -9.54 10.65
N SER A 149 -9.30 -8.80 10.10
CA SER A 149 -10.52 -9.38 9.50
C SER A 149 -10.23 -10.26 8.27
N LEU A 150 -9.10 -10.04 7.58
CA LEU A 150 -8.69 -10.84 6.43
C LEU A 150 -8.17 -12.24 6.83
N GLY A 151 -7.80 -12.45 8.10
CA GLY A 151 -7.27 -13.73 8.57
C GLY A 151 -5.95 -14.16 7.89
N ILE A 152 -5.18 -13.20 7.35
CA ILE A 152 -3.92 -13.48 6.63
C ILE A 152 -2.71 -13.69 7.54
N THR A 153 -2.84 -13.32 8.81
CA THR A 153 -1.86 -13.56 9.88
C THR A 153 -2.62 -13.91 11.17
N THR A 154 -1.90 -14.26 12.23
CA THR A 154 -2.47 -14.13 13.59
C THR A 154 -2.89 -12.67 13.85
N PRO A 155 -3.91 -12.42 14.69
CA PRO A 155 -4.33 -11.07 15.02
C PRO A 155 -3.18 -10.21 15.55
N ILE A 156 -3.11 -8.97 15.07
CA ILE A 156 -2.10 -7.97 15.45
C ILE A 156 -2.78 -6.91 16.32
N SER A 157 -2.07 -6.39 17.32
CA SER A 157 -2.56 -5.26 18.14
C SER A 157 -2.70 -4.00 17.29
N ALA A 158 -3.84 -3.31 17.46
CA ALA A 158 -4.06 -1.99 16.88
C ALA A 158 -3.44 -0.85 17.71
N GLU A 159 -2.84 -1.15 18.86
CA GLU A 159 -2.35 -0.13 19.80
C GLU A 159 -1.23 0.74 19.19
N VAL A 160 -1.51 2.04 19.06
CA VAL A 160 -0.49 3.06 18.78
C VAL A 160 0.34 3.34 20.03
N SER A 161 1.66 3.48 19.86
CA SER A 161 2.59 3.68 20.98
C SER A 161 3.65 4.73 20.66
N GLN A 162 4.34 5.22 21.69
CA GLN A 162 5.43 6.17 21.52
C GLN A 162 6.62 5.55 20.78
N PHE A 163 7.21 6.34 19.87
CA PHE A 163 8.42 5.97 19.16
C PHE A 163 9.66 6.09 20.07
N TRP A 164 10.07 4.97 20.68
CA TRP A 164 11.26 4.87 21.54
C TRP A 164 11.31 5.94 22.65
N GLY A 165 10.19 6.15 23.33
CA GLY A 165 10.05 7.16 24.40
C GLY A 165 9.95 8.61 23.91
N ARG A 166 9.97 8.85 22.61
CA ARG A 166 9.71 10.17 22.02
C ARG A 166 8.20 10.42 21.96
N PRO A 167 7.74 11.69 22.03
CA PRO A 167 6.33 12.04 22.07
C PRO A 167 5.65 11.98 20.69
N PHE A 168 6.03 11.00 19.86
CA PHE A 168 5.44 10.75 18.54
C PHE A 168 4.79 9.38 18.53
N LYS A 169 3.52 9.31 18.16
CA LYS A 169 2.76 8.07 18.16
C LYS A 169 2.90 7.34 16.83
N ILE A 170 3.07 6.03 16.91
CA ILE A 170 3.31 5.15 15.77
C ILE A 170 2.56 3.83 15.92
N ILE A 171 2.20 3.20 14.80
CA ILE A 171 1.57 1.87 14.77
C ILE A 171 2.60 0.74 14.70
N ARG A 172 3.88 1.06 14.44
CA ARG A 172 4.96 0.09 14.26
C ARG A 172 4.76 -0.73 12.99
N GLY A 173 4.61 -0.04 11.87
CA GLY A 173 4.42 -0.66 10.56
C GLY A 173 5.49 -1.71 10.22
N GLU A 174 6.71 -1.54 10.73
CA GLU A 174 7.81 -2.51 10.58
C GLU A 174 7.51 -3.86 11.25
N LYS A 175 6.83 -3.85 12.41
CA LYS A 175 6.45 -5.08 13.11
C LYS A 175 5.33 -5.79 12.38
N ILE A 176 4.35 -5.05 11.88
CA ILE A 176 3.24 -5.61 11.08
C ILE A 176 3.80 -6.26 9.82
N ALA A 177 4.69 -5.57 9.10
CA ALA A 177 5.38 -6.13 7.94
C ALA A 177 6.14 -7.42 8.29
N LYS A 178 6.85 -7.44 9.43
CA LYS A 178 7.56 -8.64 9.91
C LYS A 178 6.60 -9.81 10.19
N THR A 179 5.43 -9.56 10.77
CA THR A 179 4.43 -10.61 10.97
C THR A 179 3.92 -11.15 9.64
N ILE A 180 3.68 -10.30 8.65
CA ILE A 180 3.20 -10.73 7.31
C ILE A 180 4.21 -11.64 6.61
N ILE A 181 5.50 -11.32 6.64
CA ILE A 181 6.52 -12.10 5.92
C ILE A 181 6.67 -13.54 6.46
N GLU A 182 6.29 -13.81 7.71
CA GLU A 182 6.32 -15.16 8.31
C GLU A 182 5.28 -16.10 7.64
N TYR A 183 4.27 -15.53 6.99
CA TYR A 183 3.21 -16.26 6.29
C TYR A 183 3.52 -16.53 4.81
N ILE A 184 4.57 -15.93 4.25
CA ILE A 184 5.04 -16.20 2.89
C ILE A 184 5.70 -17.59 2.82
N LYS A 185 5.35 -18.41 1.82
CA LYS A 185 5.81 -19.82 1.71
C LYS A 185 6.65 -20.10 0.46
N ALA A 186 6.34 -19.46 -0.66
CA ALA A 186 7.03 -19.61 -1.93
C ALA A 186 8.49 -19.15 -1.78
N SER A 187 9.43 -20.06 -2.02
CA SER A 187 10.87 -19.85 -1.79
C SER A 187 11.43 -18.62 -2.52
N GLU A 188 10.97 -18.37 -3.75
CA GLU A 188 11.32 -17.18 -4.53
C GLU A 188 10.90 -15.91 -3.79
N VAL A 189 9.65 -15.83 -3.32
CA VAL A 189 9.13 -14.65 -2.61
C VAL A 189 9.75 -14.48 -1.22
N VAL A 190 10.03 -15.59 -0.51
CA VAL A 190 10.78 -15.56 0.76
C VAL A 190 12.17 -14.93 0.54
N SER A 191 12.83 -15.27 -0.57
CA SER A 191 14.14 -14.72 -0.91
C SER A 191 14.07 -13.21 -1.20
N LEU A 192 13.02 -12.77 -1.91
CA LEU A 192 12.74 -11.35 -2.13
C LEU A 192 12.53 -10.60 -0.81
N ALA A 193 11.65 -11.10 0.05
CA ALA A 193 11.32 -10.47 1.33
C ALA A 193 12.52 -10.36 2.28
N LYS A 194 13.42 -11.35 2.27
CA LYS A 194 14.68 -11.32 3.04
C LYS A 194 15.67 -10.27 2.53
N ARG A 195 15.69 -10.02 1.22
CA ARG A 195 16.60 -9.05 0.62
C ARG A 195 16.10 -7.62 0.83
N SER A 196 14.88 -7.34 0.40
CA SER A 196 14.28 -6.01 0.55
C SER A 196 12.78 -6.01 0.26
N LEU A 197 12.05 -5.19 1.02
CA LEU A 197 10.61 -4.97 0.85
C LEU A 197 10.35 -3.74 -0.03
N ILE A 198 10.96 -3.67 -1.22
CA ILE A 198 10.78 -2.55 -2.17
C ILE A 198 9.37 -2.47 -2.77
N GLY A 199 8.59 -3.54 -2.73
CA GLY A 199 7.21 -3.57 -3.22
C GLY A 199 7.13 -3.87 -4.72
N ASN A 200 6.04 -3.45 -5.37
CA ASN A 200 5.88 -3.53 -6.82
C ASN A 200 6.28 -2.21 -7.51
N ILE A 201 6.21 -2.17 -8.83
CA ILE A 201 6.55 -0.99 -9.64
C ILE A 201 5.83 0.30 -9.18
N ASP A 202 4.55 0.22 -8.82
CA ASP A 202 3.75 1.36 -8.35
C ASP A 202 4.18 1.89 -6.96
N LEU A 203 4.87 1.07 -6.17
CA LEU A 203 5.48 1.49 -4.89
C LEU A 203 6.88 2.06 -5.07
N ILE A 204 7.59 1.65 -6.11
CA ILE A 204 8.94 2.12 -6.46
C ILE A 204 8.88 3.51 -7.12
N SER A 205 7.91 3.76 -7.99
CA SER A 205 7.82 5.02 -8.73
C SER A 205 6.38 5.38 -9.12
N ASP A 206 6.10 6.69 -9.15
CA ASP A 206 4.92 7.28 -9.77
C ASP A 206 5.22 7.91 -11.14
N ASN A 207 6.42 7.68 -11.70
CA ASN A 207 6.82 8.17 -13.01
C ASN A 207 5.99 7.50 -14.12
N THR A 208 5.17 8.28 -14.81
CA THR A 208 4.29 7.77 -15.88
C THR A 208 5.05 7.12 -17.03
N ASN A 209 6.21 7.65 -17.42
CA ASN A 209 7.01 7.04 -18.50
C ASN A 209 7.48 5.64 -18.09
N LEU A 210 7.87 5.45 -16.83
CA LEU A 210 8.26 4.13 -16.31
C LEU A 210 7.08 3.16 -16.23
N LEU A 211 5.89 3.63 -15.83
CA LEU A 211 4.69 2.80 -15.68
C LEU A 211 4.04 2.45 -17.02
N GLU A 212 4.26 3.24 -18.07
CA GLU A 212 3.61 3.05 -19.38
C GLU A 212 4.52 2.39 -20.43
N ASP A 213 5.84 2.47 -20.28
CA ASP A 213 6.81 1.88 -21.22
C ASP A 213 7.06 0.39 -20.91
N GLU A 214 6.43 -0.49 -21.69
CA GLU A 214 6.58 -1.93 -21.55
C GLU A 214 8.01 -2.45 -21.82
N SER A 215 8.82 -1.69 -22.58
CA SER A 215 10.19 -2.10 -22.91
C SER A 215 11.11 -2.08 -21.69
N LEU A 216 10.80 -1.23 -20.70
CA LEU A 216 11.56 -1.13 -19.44
C LEU A 216 11.28 -2.28 -18.49
N ARG A 217 10.25 -3.09 -18.74
CA ARG A 217 9.82 -4.15 -17.82
C ARG A 217 10.90 -5.19 -17.57
N LEU A 218 11.67 -5.56 -18.59
CA LEU A 218 12.76 -6.53 -18.42
C LEU A 218 13.87 -5.99 -17.51
N ALA A 219 14.23 -4.71 -17.66
CA ALA A 219 15.21 -4.07 -16.79
C ALA A 219 14.72 -3.97 -15.34
N LEU A 220 13.42 -3.71 -15.13
CA LEU A 220 12.81 -3.65 -13.80
C LEU A 220 12.87 -4.97 -13.04
N LYS A 221 12.87 -6.12 -13.73
CA LYS A 221 13.03 -7.42 -13.07
C LYS A 221 14.36 -7.52 -12.31
N ALA A 222 15.39 -6.81 -12.77
CA ALA A 222 16.71 -6.82 -12.13
C ALA A 222 16.71 -6.23 -10.71
N LEU A 223 15.69 -5.43 -10.34
CA LEU A 223 15.53 -4.94 -8.97
C LEU A 223 15.21 -6.06 -7.97
N TYR A 224 14.70 -7.19 -8.45
CA TYR A 224 14.27 -8.33 -7.64
C TYR A 224 15.25 -9.51 -7.69
N THR A 225 16.20 -9.52 -8.61
CA THR A 225 17.20 -10.60 -8.79
C THR A 225 18.53 -10.29 -8.12
#